data_AF-A6L6N4-F1
#
_entry.id   AF-A6L6N4-F1
#
_cell.length_a   1.000
_cell.length_b   1.000
_cell.length_c   1.000
_cell.angle_alpha   90.00
_cell.angle_beta   90.00
_cell.angle_gamma   90.00
#
_symmetry.space_group_name_H-M   'P 1'
#
loop_
_entity.id
_entity.type
_entity.pdbx_description
1 polymer ?
#
loop_
_entity_poly.entity_id
_entity_poly.type
_entity_poly.pdbx_seq_one_letter_code
_entity_poly.pdbx_strand_id
1 'polypeptide(L)'
;MGGILDMGKIEMTDEYVRVGTTLYKIVFQPLINGTFAKRRVPWSMGTLRYDHGKDFIASVPKYDGFCTVPSHVDYKRNIGSFLNLYEPITHIPQKGKFPHIQELIHHIFGEHYELGMDYFQLLYLNPVQKLPILLLVSQERNTGKSTFLNFLKAIFQDNVTFNTNEDFRSQFNADWAGKLLIGVDEVLLNRREDSERLKNLSTASVYKIEAKGKDRCEVQFFGKFIMWFQ
;
A
#
# COMPACT_ATOMS: atom_id res chain seq x y z
N MET A 1 -34.48 2.32 12.90
CA MET A 1 -33.83 1.00 13.02
C MET A 1 -32.61 0.99 12.11
N GLY A 2 -31.48 1.51 12.60
CA GLY A 2 -30.22 1.49 11.87
C GLY A 2 -29.50 0.18 12.17
N GLY A 3 -29.46 -0.72 11.20
CA GLY A 3 -28.62 -1.90 11.27
C GLY A 3 -27.17 -1.47 11.14
N ILE A 4 -26.44 -1.49 12.25
CA ILE A 4 -24.99 -1.57 12.23
C ILE A 4 -24.68 -2.87 11.52
N LEU A 5 -24.07 -2.77 10.32
CA LEU A 5 -23.45 -3.90 9.65
C LEU A 5 -22.48 -4.54 10.65
N ASP A 6 -22.83 -5.74 11.10
CA ASP A 6 -22.00 -6.62 11.91
C ASP A 6 -20.81 -7.03 11.03
N MET A 7 -19.79 -6.16 10.97
CA MET A 7 -18.48 -6.51 10.44
C MET A 7 -17.90 -7.50 11.44
N GLY A 8 -18.05 -8.79 11.10
CA GLY A 8 -17.80 -9.92 11.97
C GLY A 8 -16.61 -9.72 12.88
N LYS A 9 -16.80 -10.02 14.18
CA LYS A 9 -15.77 -10.07 15.22
C LYS A 9 -14.43 -10.52 14.61
N ILE A 10 -13.55 -9.58 14.31
CA ILE A 10 -12.14 -9.88 14.18
C ILE A 10 -11.75 -10.23 15.60
N GLU A 11 -11.62 -11.52 15.92
CA GLU A 11 -10.86 -11.92 17.10
C GLU A 11 -9.47 -11.34 16.89
N MET A 12 -9.22 -10.20 17.54
CA MET A 12 -7.93 -9.55 17.53
C MET A 12 -6.98 -10.37 18.39
N THR A 13 -6.59 -11.54 17.89
CA THR A 13 -5.53 -12.34 18.50
C THR A 13 -4.25 -11.52 18.43
N ASP A 14 -3.64 -11.27 19.58
CA ASP A 14 -2.38 -10.56 19.68
C ASP A 14 -1.31 -11.28 18.85
N GLU A 15 -0.87 -10.63 17.77
CA GLU A 15 0.11 -11.20 16.87
C GLU A 15 1.50 -10.60 17.12
N TYR A 16 2.47 -11.46 17.36
CA TYR A 16 3.87 -11.09 17.60
C TYR A 16 4.78 -11.74 16.57
N VAL A 17 5.83 -11.02 16.17
CA VAL A 17 6.89 -11.54 15.30
C VAL A 17 8.24 -11.05 15.77
N ARG A 18 9.29 -11.86 15.60
CA ARG A 18 10.67 -11.42 15.74
C ARG A 18 11.29 -11.26 14.37
N VAL A 19 11.88 -10.10 14.13
CA VAL A 19 12.56 -9.78 12.87
C VAL A 19 13.95 -9.27 13.20
N GLY A 20 14.97 -9.99 12.75
CA GLY A 20 16.34 -9.82 13.22
C GLY A 20 16.42 -9.96 14.74
N THR A 21 16.87 -8.91 15.41
CA THR A 21 17.02 -8.87 16.87
C THR A 21 15.83 -8.25 17.60
N THR A 22 14.82 -7.75 16.87
CA THR A 22 13.73 -6.95 17.44
C THR A 22 12.41 -7.71 17.48
N LEU A 23 11.72 -7.65 18.62
CA LEU A 23 10.34 -8.13 18.76
C LEU A 23 9.38 -7.03 18.30
N TYR A 24 8.38 -7.41 17.52
CA TYR A 24 7.30 -6.54 17.08
C TYR A 24 5.94 -7.12 17.50
N LYS A 25 5.03 -6.24 17.92
CA LYS A 25 3.60 -6.52 18.00
C LYS A 25 2.92 -5.97 16.75
N ILE A 26 2.15 -6.80 16.07
CA ILE A 26 1.27 -6.38 14.98
C ILE A 26 -0.03 -5.91 15.61
N VAL A 27 -0.33 -4.63 15.46
CA VAL A 27 -1.51 -3.98 16.05
C VAL A 27 -2.36 -3.36 14.96
N PHE A 28 -3.67 -3.30 15.20
CA PHE A 28 -4.60 -2.57 14.36
C PHE A 28 -5.00 -1.31 15.12
N GLN A 29 -4.36 -0.19 14.79
CA GLN A 29 -4.59 1.08 15.46
C GLN A 29 -5.90 1.71 14.93
N PRO A 30 -6.87 2.03 15.79
CA PRO A 30 -8.09 2.69 15.35
C PRO A 30 -7.79 4.10 14.84
N LEU A 31 -8.51 4.49 13.78
CA LEU A 31 -8.49 5.82 13.17
C LEU A 31 -9.78 6.57 13.49
N ILE A 32 -9.75 7.90 13.37
CA ILE A 32 -10.89 8.79 13.69
C ILE A 32 -12.15 8.45 12.87
N ASN A 33 -11.97 7.92 11.66
CA ASN A 33 -13.06 7.52 10.77
C ASN A 33 -13.65 6.12 11.10
N GLY A 34 -13.26 5.50 12.22
CA GLY A 34 -13.73 4.17 12.63
C GLY A 34 -13.06 2.99 11.91
N THR A 35 -12.10 3.26 11.01
CA THR A 35 -11.29 2.21 10.37
C THR A 35 -10.05 1.88 11.21
N PHE A 36 -9.31 0.84 10.82
CA PHE A 36 -8.09 0.43 11.50
C PHE A 36 -6.88 0.48 10.56
N ALA A 37 -5.74 0.93 11.08
CA ALA A 37 -4.46 0.89 10.38
C ALA A 37 -3.55 -0.17 11.01
N LYS A 38 -3.10 -1.14 10.20
CA LYS A 38 -2.13 -2.14 10.64
C LYS A 38 -0.77 -1.48 10.88
N ARG A 39 -0.19 -1.68 12.07
CA ARG A 39 1.13 -1.19 12.45
C ARG A 39 1.97 -2.28 13.09
N ARG A 40 3.27 -2.18 12.90
CA ARG A 40 4.28 -3.04 13.53
C ARG A 40 5.01 -2.19 14.57
N VAL A 41 4.73 -2.42 15.84
CA VAL A 41 5.28 -1.62 16.94
C VAL A 41 6.38 -2.43 17.62
N PRO A 42 7.62 -1.89 17.76
CA PRO A 42 8.64 -2.53 18.58
C PRO A 42 8.08 -2.83 19.97
N TRP A 43 8.26 -4.06 20.43
CA TRP A 43 7.69 -4.52 21.68
C TRP A 43 8.75 -5.02 22.64
N SER A 44 8.49 -4.89 23.94
CA SER A 44 9.41 -5.34 24.97
C SER A 44 9.31 -6.84 25.17
N MET A 45 10.47 -7.52 25.14
CA MET A 45 10.58 -8.92 25.51
C MET A 45 10.19 -9.18 26.97
N GLY A 46 10.45 -8.21 27.87
CA GLY A 46 10.07 -8.31 29.28
C GLY A 46 8.55 -8.29 29.44
N THR A 47 7.88 -7.36 28.76
CA THR A 47 6.41 -7.24 28.75
C THR A 47 5.76 -8.49 28.16
N LEU A 48 6.26 -8.99 27.02
CA LEU A 48 5.75 -10.23 26.43
C LEU A 48 5.79 -11.41 27.42
N ARG A 49 6.90 -11.57 28.16
CA ARG A 49 7.04 -12.63 29.16
C ARG A 49 6.13 -12.44 30.36
N TYR A 50 5.88 -11.20 30.76
CA TYR A 50 4.97 -10.87 31.85
C TYR A 50 3.52 -11.21 31.46
N ASP A 51 3.12 -10.82 30.25
CA ASP A 51 1.74 -10.98 29.76
C ASP A 51 1.40 -12.43 29.39
N HIS A 52 2.34 -13.15 28.76
CA HIS A 52 2.08 -14.48 28.16
C HIS A 52 2.93 -15.62 28.75
N GLY A 53 3.81 -15.33 29.70
CA GLY A 53 4.74 -16.30 30.29
C GLY A 53 6.03 -16.49 29.48
N LYS A 54 7.02 -17.16 30.11
CA LYS A 54 8.37 -17.32 29.54
C LYS A 54 8.39 -18.17 28.26
N ASP A 55 7.55 -19.19 28.19
CA ASP A 55 7.58 -20.18 27.11
C ASP A 55 6.89 -19.70 25.82
N PHE A 56 6.04 -18.67 25.90
CA PHE A 56 5.37 -18.08 24.75
C PHE A 56 6.35 -17.57 23.69
N ILE A 57 7.56 -17.16 24.08
CA ILE A 57 8.58 -16.72 23.11
C ILE A 57 8.98 -17.81 22.10
N ALA A 58 8.78 -19.09 22.43
CA ALA A 58 9.08 -20.20 21.52
C ALA A 58 8.07 -20.27 20.37
N SER A 59 6.82 -19.83 20.58
CA SER A 59 5.78 -19.82 19.52
C SER A 59 5.89 -18.60 18.59
N VAL A 60 6.56 -17.53 19.03
CA VAL A 60 6.71 -16.30 18.23
C VAL A 60 7.60 -16.57 16.99
N PRO A 61 7.05 -16.43 15.76
CA PRO A 61 7.78 -16.64 14.52
C PRO A 61 9.04 -15.76 14.42
N LYS A 62 10.08 -16.29 13.80
CA LYS A 62 11.36 -15.61 13.60
C LYS A 62 11.62 -15.39 12.12
N TYR A 63 12.10 -14.21 11.79
CA TYR A 63 12.51 -13.81 10.46
C TYR A 63 13.87 -13.12 10.53
N ASP A 64 14.68 -13.28 9.49
CA ASP A 64 15.99 -12.63 9.38
C ASP A 64 15.86 -11.13 9.09
N GLY A 65 14.79 -10.75 8.38
CA GLY A 65 14.52 -9.37 8.00
C GLY A 65 13.13 -9.17 7.40
N PHE A 66 12.89 -7.94 6.94
CA PHE A 66 11.73 -7.58 6.14
C PHE A 66 12.07 -7.63 4.65
N CYS A 67 11.08 -7.97 3.82
CA CYS A 67 11.15 -7.84 2.37
C CYS A 67 9.83 -7.32 1.83
N THR A 68 9.79 -6.93 0.55
CA THR A 68 8.55 -6.59 -0.14
C THR A 68 8.51 -7.33 -1.46
N VAL A 69 7.70 -8.39 -1.52
CA VAL A 69 7.48 -9.18 -2.74
C VAL A 69 6.00 -9.10 -3.09
N PRO A 70 5.61 -8.31 -4.11
CA PRO A 70 4.21 -8.09 -4.42
C PRO A 70 3.60 -9.26 -5.20
N SER A 71 2.46 -9.74 -4.73
CA SER A 71 1.63 -10.73 -5.42
C SER A 71 0.22 -10.70 -4.82
N HIS A 72 -0.80 -10.61 -5.68
CA HIS A 72 -2.21 -10.70 -5.25
C HIS A 72 -2.77 -12.11 -5.41
N VAL A 73 -2.34 -12.84 -6.45
CA VAL A 73 -2.86 -14.16 -6.81
C VAL A 73 -2.14 -15.31 -6.12
N ASP A 74 -0.85 -15.13 -5.79
CA ASP A 74 -0.02 -16.09 -5.05
C ASP A 74 0.69 -15.34 -3.91
N TYR A 75 -0.10 -14.69 -3.04
CA TYR A 75 0.46 -13.94 -1.93
C TYR A 75 1.18 -14.87 -0.95
N LYS A 76 2.42 -14.52 -0.63
CA LYS A 76 3.22 -15.21 0.39
C LYS A 76 3.64 -14.23 1.47
N ARG A 77 3.17 -14.52 2.68
CA ARG A 77 3.59 -13.78 3.88
C ARG A 77 5.07 -14.00 4.19
N ASN A 78 5.55 -15.22 3.95
CA ASN A 78 6.91 -15.63 4.27
C ASN A 78 7.65 -15.85 2.95
N ILE A 79 8.74 -15.11 2.74
CA ILE A 79 9.60 -15.23 1.57
C ILE A 79 10.96 -15.77 2.06
N GLY A 80 11.15 -17.09 1.98
CA GLY A 80 12.25 -17.75 2.68
C GLY A 80 12.18 -17.47 4.19
N SER A 81 13.25 -16.91 4.75
CA SER A 81 13.32 -16.49 6.16
C SER A 81 12.90 -15.03 6.40
N PHE A 82 12.33 -14.33 5.41
CA PHE A 82 11.94 -12.92 5.51
C PHE A 82 10.43 -12.76 5.65
N LEU A 83 10.02 -11.75 6.43
CA LEU A 83 8.62 -11.35 6.55
C LEU A 83 8.27 -10.33 5.45
N ASN A 84 7.23 -10.64 4.67
CA ASN A 84 6.76 -9.74 3.62
C ASN A 84 6.02 -8.54 4.23
N LEU A 85 6.35 -7.35 3.73
CA LEU A 85 5.68 -6.09 4.04
C LEU A 85 4.55 -5.77 3.07
N TYR A 86 4.53 -6.43 1.90
CA TYR A 86 3.36 -6.43 1.05
C TYR A 86 2.20 -7.09 1.78
N GLU A 87 0.99 -6.57 1.63
CA GLU A 87 -0.18 -7.08 2.35
C GLU A 87 -1.09 -7.86 1.39
N PRO A 88 -1.75 -8.94 1.86
CA PRO A 88 -2.75 -9.61 1.05
C PRO A 88 -3.94 -8.68 0.85
N ILE A 89 -4.57 -8.78 -0.32
CA ILE A 89 -5.90 -8.22 -0.52
C ILE A 89 -6.94 -9.23 -0.05
N THR A 90 -7.99 -8.76 0.62
CA THR A 90 -9.02 -9.66 1.17
C THR A 90 -10.13 -10.00 0.18
N HIS A 91 -10.18 -9.34 -0.97
CA HIS A 91 -11.19 -9.56 -2.00
C HIS A 91 -10.84 -10.74 -2.91
N ILE A 92 -11.85 -11.57 -3.22
CA ILE A 92 -11.75 -12.66 -4.18
C ILE A 92 -12.48 -12.26 -5.47
N PRO A 93 -11.80 -12.23 -6.63
CA PRO A 93 -12.44 -11.89 -7.90
C PRO A 93 -13.59 -12.84 -8.23
N GLN A 94 -14.70 -12.29 -8.72
CA GLN A 94 -15.86 -13.05 -9.17
C GLN A 94 -16.33 -12.53 -10.52
N LYS A 95 -16.81 -13.45 -11.38
CA LYS A 95 -17.43 -13.08 -12.65
C LYS A 95 -18.79 -12.46 -12.37
N GLY A 96 -19.06 -11.30 -12.95
CA GLY A 96 -20.33 -10.60 -12.79
C GLY A 96 -20.35 -9.26 -13.49
N LYS A 97 -21.51 -8.59 -13.44
CA LYS A 97 -21.66 -7.20 -13.88
C LYS A 97 -21.23 -6.27 -12.75
N PHE A 98 -20.58 -5.16 -13.11
CA PHE A 98 -20.11 -4.14 -12.17
C PHE A 98 -20.48 -2.73 -12.66
N PRO A 99 -21.79 -2.44 -12.87
CA PRO A 99 -22.23 -1.24 -13.60
C PRO A 99 -21.67 0.06 -13.02
N HIS A 100 -21.67 0.24 -11.70
CA HIS A 100 -21.15 1.46 -11.07
C HIS A 100 -19.63 1.61 -11.17
N ILE A 101 -18.89 0.50 -11.11
CA ILE A 101 -17.43 0.54 -11.32
C ILE A 101 -17.15 0.87 -12.78
N GLN A 102 -17.91 0.26 -13.70
CA GLN A 102 -17.78 0.52 -15.13
C GLN A 102 -18.08 2.00 -15.46
N GLU A 103 -19.14 2.58 -14.90
CA GLU A 103 -19.46 4.01 -14.98
C GLU A 103 -18.31 4.88 -14.44
N LEU A 104 -17.75 4.53 -13.28
CA LEU A 104 -16.61 5.24 -12.71
C LEU A 104 -15.38 5.19 -13.62
N ILE A 105 -15.04 4.02 -14.17
CA ILE A 105 -13.88 3.91 -15.08
C ILE A 105 -14.14 4.68 -16.38
N HIS A 106 -15.35 4.61 -16.95
CA HIS A 106 -15.71 5.44 -18.11
C HIS A 106 -15.61 6.93 -17.80
N HIS A 107 -16.05 7.36 -16.62
CA HIS A 107 -15.95 8.76 -16.20
C HIS A 107 -14.49 9.24 -16.10
N ILE A 108 -13.59 8.39 -15.59
CA ILE A 108 -12.17 8.75 -15.37
C ILE A 108 -11.35 8.64 -16.66
N PHE A 109 -11.55 7.59 -17.45
CA PHE A 109 -10.74 7.29 -18.64
C PHE A 109 -11.39 7.74 -19.95
N GLY A 110 -12.68 8.08 -19.95
CA GLY A 110 -13.42 8.52 -21.13
C GLY A 110 -13.35 7.50 -22.27
N GLU A 111 -12.88 7.95 -23.42
CA GLU A 111 -12.67 7.13 -24.62
C GLU A 111 -11.58 6.06 -24.42
N HIS A 112 -10.71 6.21 -23.42
CA HIS A 112 -9.65 5.25 -23.07
C HIS A 112 -10.08 4.19 -22.05
N TYR A 113 -11.38 3.91 -21.94
CA TYR A 113 -11.93 2.94 -20.99
C TYR A 113 -11.20 1.59 -20.99
N GLU A 114 -10.99 0.99 -22.18
CA GLU A 114 -10.32 -0.31 -22.32
C GLU A 114 -8.88 -0.28 -21.76
N LEU A 115 -8.16 0.82 -22.01
CA LEU A 115 -6.82 1.01 -21.48
C LEU A 115 -6.84 1.13 -19.94
N GLY A 116 -7.84 1.79 -19.37
CA GLY A 116 -8.05 1.82 -17.92
C GLY A 116 -8.31 0.44 -17.33
N MET A 117 -9.17 -0.36 -17.99
CA MET A 117 -9.47 -1.73 -17.56
C MET A 117 -8.24 -2.65 -17.62
N ASP A 118 -7.49 -2.59 -18.72
CA ASP A 118 -6.22 -3.32 -18.87
C ASP A 118 -5.21 -2.91 -17.80
N TYR A 119 -5.10 -1.60 -17.52
CA TYR A 119 -4.23 -1.09 -16.48
C TYR A 119 -4.58 -1.70 -15.11
N PHE A 120 -5.86 -1.73 -14.73
CA PHE A 120 -6.30 -2.35 -13.47
C PHE A 120 -6.09 -3.86 -13.43
N GLN A 121 -6.35 -4.55 -14.53
CA GLN A 121 -6.08 -5.98 -14.64
C GLN A 121 -4.60 -6.27 -14.42
N LEU A 122 -3.70 -5.50 -15.02
CA LEU A 122 -2.25 -5.67 -14.87
C LEU A 122 -1.77 -5.34 -13.46
N LEU A 123 -2.31 -4.29 -12.83
CA LEU A 123 -2.05 -4.03 -11.41
C LEU A 123 -2.41 -5.23 -10.52
N TYR A 124 -3.51 -5.90 -10.84
CA TYR A 124 -3.98 -7.06 -10.08
C TYR A 124 -3.14 -8.31 -10.36
N LEU A 125 -3.04 -8.73 -11.62
CA LEU A 125 -2.42 -9.99 -12.04
C LEU A 125 -0.89 -9.92 -12.02
N ASN A 126 -0.31 -8.78 -12.41
CA ASN A 126 1.13 -8.60 -12.62
C ASN A 126 1.66 -7.36 -11.86
N PRO A 127 1.61 -7.32 -10.52
CA PRO A 127 1.91 -6.11 -9.75
C PRO A 127 3.36 -5.61 -9.87
N VAL A 128 4.30 -6.42 -10.38
CA VAL A 128 5.70 -6.00 -10.66
C VAL A 128 5.84 -5.34 -12.04
N GLN A 129 4.88 -5.55 -12.95
CA GLN A 129 4.96 -5.02 -14.32
C GLN A 129 5.06 -3.49 -14.29
N LYS A 130 6.00 -2.95 -15.08
CA LYS A 130 6.10 -1.51 -15.28
C LYS A 130 4.88 -1.02 -16.05
N LEU A 131 4.27 0.04 -15.55
CA LEU A 131 3.10 0.67 -16.14
C LEU A 131 3.34 2.19 -16.25
N PRO A 132 2.72 2.85 -17.24
CA PRO A 132 2.82 4.30 -17.37
C PRO A 132 2.24 4.99 -16.13
N ILE A 133 2.70 6.20 -15.87
CA ILE A 133 2.15 7.05 -14.82
C ILE A 133 0.76 7.51 -15.27
N LEU A 134 -0.24 7.36 -14.41
CA LEU A 134 -1.57 7.89 -14.69
C LEU A 134 -1.60 9.37 -14.32
N LEU A 135 -1.73 10.22 -15.33
CA LEU A 135 -1.95 11.66 -15.19
C LEU A 135 -3.42 11.94 -15.48
N LEU A 136 -4.17 12.24 -14.43
CA LEU A 136 -5.60 12.57 -14.54
C LEU A 136 -5.71 14.10 -14.55
N VAL A 137 -6.17 14.66 -15.67
CA VAL A 137 -6.35 16.10 -15.85
C VAL A 137 -7.83 16.43 -15.74
N SER A 138 -8.18 17.41 -14.92
CA SER A 138 -9.55 17.83 -14.71
C SER A 138 -9.67 19.34 -14.68
N GLN A 139 -10.39 19.93 -15.64
CA GLN A 139 -10.63 21.38 -15.67
C GLN A 139 -11.64 21.86 -14.62
N GLU A 140 -12.48 20.97 -14.09
CA GLU A 140 -13.52 21.30 -13.12
C GLU A 140 -13.18 20.78 -11.71
N ARG A 141 -13.68 21.46 -10.67
CA ARG A 141 -13.66 20.96 -9.29
C ARG A 141 -14.73 19.86 -9.14
N ASN A 142 -14.49 18.86 -8.27
CA ASN A 142 -15.40 17.74 -7.96
C ASN A 142 -15.64 16.69 -9.06
N THR A 143 -14.67 16.42 -9.93
CA THR A 143 -14.75 15.40 -11.01
C THR A 143 -14.62 13.94 -10.55
N GLY A 144 -15.00 13.62 -9.31
CA GLY A 144 -14.96 12.24 -8.82
C GLY A 144 -13.58 11.75 -8.36
N LYS A 145 -12.59 12.63 -8.23
CA LYS A 145 -11.24 12.32 -7.70
C LYS A 145 -11.29 11.54 -6.39
N SER A 146 -11.96 12.06 -5.37
CA SER A 146 -12.03 11.39 -4.06
C SER A 146 -12.70 10.01 -4.17
N THR A 147 -13.71 9.88 -5.03
CA THR A 147 -14.37 8.59 -5.33
C THR A 147 -13.40 7.62 -5.96
N PHE A 148 -12.58 8.07 -6.93
CA PHE A 148 -11.58 7.25 -7.57
C PHE A 148 -10.46 6.82 -6.61
N LEU A 149 -9.94 7.72 -5.78
CA LEU A 149 -8.93 7.38 -4.77
C LEU A 149 -9.50 6.37 -3.75
N ASN A 150 -10.74 6.57 -3.30
CA ASN A 150 -11.42 5.62 -2.43
C ASN A 150 -11.63 4.26 -3.10
N PHE A 151 -11.94 4.23 -4.40
CA PHE A 151 -12.04 3.01 -5.19
C PHE A 151 -10.71 2.26 -5.28
N LEU A 152 -9.59 2.96 -5.52
CA LEU A 152 -8.26 2.36 -5.50
C LEU A 152 -7.93 1.77 -4.12
N LYS A 153 -8.24 2.51 -3.06
CA LYS A 153 -8.03 2.07 -1.67
C LYS A 153 -8.91 0.87 -1.34
N ALA A 154 -10.12 0.78 -1.88
CA ALA A 154 -10.98 -0.38 -1.71
C ALA A 154 -10.41 -1.62 -2.41
N ILE A 155 -9.94 -1.52 -3.66
CA ILE A 155 -9.40 -2.67 -4.41
C ILE A 155 -8.08 -3.17 -3.84
N PHE A 156 -7.12 -2.26 -3.66
CA PHE A 156 -5.72 -2.62 -3.36
C PHE A 156 -5.34 -2.39 -1.89
N GLN A 157 -6.28 -1.89 -1.06
CA GLN A 157 -6.20 -1.88 0.40
C GLN A 157 -4.89 -1.28 0.93
N ASP A 158 -4.16 -2.00 1.77
CA ASP A 158 -2.92 -1.53 2.40
C ASP A 158 -1.75 -1.39 1.41
N ASN A 159 -1.90 -1.81 0.16
CA ASN A 159 -0.89 -1.61 -0.88
C ASN A 159 -1.02 -0.26 -1.61
N VAL A 160 -1.94 0.62 -1.18
CA VAL A 160 -2.11 1.99 -1.67
C VAL A 160 -1.78 3.03 -0.59
N THR A 161 -1.08 4.09 -0.99
CA THR A 161 -0.85 5.28 -0.18
C THR A 161 -1.16 6.55 -0.96
N PHE A 162 -1.53 7.61 -0.23
CA PHE A 162 -1.75 8.95 -0.77
C PHE A 162 -0.79 9.89 -0.06
N ASN A 163 0.07 10.54 -0.84
CA ASN A 163 1.16 11.36 -0.36
C ASN A 163 0.88 12.83 -0.65
N THR A 164 1.32 13.69 0.25
CA THR A 164 1.41 15.13 -0.02
C THR A 164 2.61 15.42 -0.92
N ASN A 165 2.66 16.64 -1.48
CA ASN A 165 3.85 17.12 -2.20
C ASN A 165 5.12 17.08 -1.33
N GLU A 166 4.99 17.30 -0.02
CA GLU A 166 6.13 17.26 0.90
C GLU A 166 6.64 15.84 1.08
N ASP A 167 5.74 14.86 1.26
CA ASP A 167 6.10 13.44 1.37
C ASP A 167 6.78 12.93 0.09
N PHE A 168 6.33 13.40 -1.07
CA PHE A 168 6.94 13.05 -2.36
C PHE A 168 8.34 13.64 -2.51
N ARG A 169 8.55 14.88 -2.06
CA ARG A 169 9.85 15.58 -2.15
C ARG A 169 10.83 15.15 -1.05
N SER A 170 10.34 14.60 0.05
CA SER A 170 11.16 14.08 1.15
C SER A 170 12.19 13.07 0.65
N GLN A 171 13.36 13.05 1.28
CA GLN A 171 14.35 11.99 1.10
C GLN A 171 13.91 10.70 1.80
N PHE A 172 13.13 10.81 2.88
CA PHE A 172 12.54 9.69 3.59
C PHE A 172 11.30 9.18 2.85
N ASN A 173 11.39 7.96 2.36
CA ASN A 173 10.43 7.37 1.43
C ASN A 173 9.93 5.98 1.86
N ALA A 174 10.42 5.47 2.99
CA ALA A 174 10.13 4.12 3.47
C ALA A 174 8.62 3.84 3.62
N ASP A 175 7.83 4.88 3.89
CA ASP A 175 6.38 4.78 4.08
C ASP A 175 5.64 4.41 2.78
N TRP A 176 6.20 4.74 1.62
CA TRP A 176 5.57 4.53 0.31
C TRP A 176 6.40 3.69 -0.67
N ALA A 177 7.69 3.49 -0.44
CA ALA A 177 8.59 2.75 -1.34
C ALA A 177 8.19 1.27 -1.56
N GLY A 178 7.44 0.69 -0.62
CA GLY A 178 6.91 -0.68 -0.71
C GLY A 178 5.43 -0.78 -1.14
N LYS A 179 4.82 0.30 -1.64
CA LYS A 179 3.41 0.33 -2.04
C LYS A 179 3.25 0.11 -3.54
N LEU A 180 2.15 -0.54 -3.93
CA LEU A 180 1.80 -0.76 -5.34
C LEU A 180 1.40 0.54 -6.02
N LEU A 181 0.54 1.33 -5.34
CA LEU A 181 0.04 2.60 -5.85
C LEU A 181 0.39 3.73 -4.90
N ILE A 182 0.96 4.79 -5.47
CA ILE A 182 1.29 6.04 -4.79
C ILE A 182 0.51 7.14 -5.49
N GLY A 183 -0.60 7.56 -4.87
CA GLY A 183 -1.32 8.74 -5.33
C GLY A 183 -0.65 9.99 -4.78
N VAL A 184 -0.42 11.00 -5.61
CA VAL A 184 0.13 12.28 -5.18
C VAL A 184 -0.84 13.39 -5.56
N ASP A 185 -1.25 14.17 -4.57
CA ASP A 185 -2.20 15.25 -4.77
C ASP A 185 -1.49 16.54 -5.23
N GLU A 186 -2.11 17.26 -6.19
CA GLU A 186 -1.74 18.61 -6.61
C GLU A 186 -0.24 18.76 -6.92
N VAL A 187 0.32 17.82 -7.68
CA VAL A 187 1.74 17.92 -8.06
C VAL A 187 1.90 19.07 -9.02
N LEU A 188 2.34 20.21 -8.47
CA LEU A 188 2.87 21.30 -9.27
C LEU A 188 4.23 20.83 -9.84
N LEU A 189 4.20 20.15 -10.98
CA LEU A 189 5.37 19.82 -11.81
C LEU A 189 6.03 21.08 -12.42
N ASN A 190 5.88 22.23 -11.77
CA ASN A 190 6.47 23.50 -12.17
C ASN A 190 8.00 23.48 -12.04
N ARG A 191 8.54 22.55 -11.24
CA ARG A 191 9.98 22.34 -11.08
C ARG A 191 10.45 21.18 -11.94
N ARG A 192 11.47 21.43 -12.75
CA ARG A 192 12.14 20.41 -13.56
C ARG A 192 12.62 19.22 -12.72
N GLU A 193 13.07 19.48 -11.49
CA GLU A 193 13.52 18.46 -10.53
C GLU A 193 12.43 17.43 -10.19
N ASP A 194 11.19 17.87 -9.99
CA ASP A 194 10.07 16.98 -9.66
C ASP A 194 9.75 16.05 -10.84
N SER A 195 9.79 16.60 -12.06
CA SER A 195 9.59 15.83 -13.31
C SER A 195 10.72 14.81 -13.53
N GLU A 196 11.97 15.20 -13.28
CA GLU A 196 13.13 14.30 -13.40
C GLU A 196 13.07 13.18 -12.35
N ARG A 197 12.70 13.50 -11.10
CA ARG A 197 12.51 12.49 -10.04
C ARG A 197 11.42 11.49 -10.41
N LEU A 198 10.29 11.96 -10.92
CA LEU A 198 9.18 11.13 -11.37
C LEU A 198 9.56 10.21 -12.54
N LYS A 199 10.31 10.75 -13.51
CA LYS A 199 10.86 9.98 -14.63
C LYS A 199 11.82 8.89 -14.15
N ASN A 200 12.70 9.22 -13.20
CA ASN A 200 13.62 8.26 -12.62
C ASN A 200 12.86 7.15 -11.88
N LEU A 201 11.86 7.50 -11.07
CA LEU A 201 11.07 6.52 -10.32
C LEU A 201 10.23 5.60 -11.19
N SER A 202 9.69 6.09 -12.32
CA SER A 202 8.90 5.24 -13.24
C SER A 202 9.75 4.30 -14.09
N THR A 203 11.05 4.58 -14.24
CA THR A 203 11.97 3.78 -15.08
C THR A 203 12.94 2.95 -14.26
N ALA A 204 13.23 3.34 -13.02
CA ALA A 204 14.16 2.66 -12.12
C ALA A 204 13.72 1.21 -11.86
N SER A 205 14.67 0.29 -11.97
CA SER A 205 14.52 -1.09 -11.48
C SER A 205 14.87 -1.21 -10.00
N VAL A 206 15.70 -0.30 -9.48
CA VAL A 206 16.21 -0.29 -8.11
C VAL A 206 16.06 1.12 -7.53
N TYR A 207 15.61 1.21 -6.29
CA TYR A 207 15.41 2.44 -5.55
C TYR A 207 16.01 2.34 -4.15
N LYS A 208 16.57 3.46 -3.67
CA LYS A 208 17.15 3.56 -2.33
C LYS A 208 16.05 3.93 -1.34
N ILE A 209 15.77 3.01 -0.42
CA ILE A 209 14.90 3.31 0.71
C ILE A 209 15.71 4.09 1.75
N GLU A 210 15.18 5.22 2.17
CA GLU A 210 15.69 5.97 3.32
C GLU A 210 14.61 6.10 4.40
N ALA A 211 14.99 5.76 5.62
CA ALA A 211 14.19 5.96 6.82
C ALA A 211 15.02 6.72 7.86
N LYS A 212 14.37 7.57 8.65
CA LYS A 212 15.04 8.39 9.66
C LYS A 212 15.78 7.48 10.67
N GLY A 213 17.09 7.66 10.78
CA GLY A 213 17.93 6.90 11.72
C GLY A 213 18.20 5.44 11.33
N LYS A 214 18.06 5.07 10.05
CA LYS A 214 18.44 3.76 9.52
C LYS A 214 19.39 3.89 8.33
N ASP A 215 20.23 2.87 8.14
CA ASP A 215 21.07 2.77 6.96
C ASP A 215 20.24 2.61 5.68
N ARG A 216 20.76 3.17 4.58
CA ARG A 216 20.12 3.11 3.27
C ARG A 216 20.19 1.68 2.73
N CYS A 217 19.09 1.18 2.18
CA CYS A 217 19.09 -0.09 1.44
C CYS A 217 18.56 0.09 0.02
N GLU A 218 19.09 -0.70 -0.91
CA GLU A 218 18.59 -0.77 -2.28
C GLU A 218 17.54 -1.87 -2.40
N VAL A 219 16.38 -1.53 -2.95
CA VAL A 219 15.28 -2.48 -3.21
C VAL A 219 14.78 -2.33 -4.63
N GLN A 220 14.11 -3.35 -5.15
CA GLN A 220 13.40 -3.20 -6.43
C GLN A 220 12.17 -2.32 -6.25
N PHE A 221 12.01 -1.32 -7.13
CA PHE A 221 10.84 -0.46 -7.14
C PHE A 221 9.81 -0.97 -8.13
N PHE A 222 8.58 -1.14 -7.65
CA PHE A 222 7.45 -1.62 -8.45
C PHE A 222 6.21 -0.71 -8.35
N GLY A 223 6.31 0.40 -7.61
CA GLY A 223 5.22 1.32 -7.38
C GLY A 223 4.81 2.07 -8.64
N LYS A 224 3.53 2.46 -8.71
CA LYS A 224 2.97 3.26 -9.80
C LYS A 224 2.40 4.55 -9.26
N PHE A 225 2.69 5.62 -9.97
CA PHE A 225 2.20 6.94 -9.60
C PHE A 225 0.88 7.24 -10.27
N ILE A 226 -0.04 7.81 -9.49
CA ILE A 226 -1.30 8.36 -9.96
C ILE A 226 -1.34 9.81 -9.50
N MET A 227 -1.45 10.74 -10.44
CA MET A 227 -1.39 12.16 -10.15
C MET A 227 -2.61 12.87 -10.73
N TRP A 228 -3.05 13.91 -10.02
CA TRP A 228 -4.18 14.73 -10.42
C TRP A 228 -3.73 16.16 -10.71
N PHE A 229 -4.05 16.65 -11.91
CA PHE A 229 -3.84 18.04 -12.32
C PHE A 229 -5.18 18.77 -12.36
N GLN A 230 -5.16 19.99 -11.83
CA GLN A 230 -6.20 21.00 -12.02
C GLN A 230 -5.72 22.03 -13.03
#